data_AF-X0TNM1-F1
#
_entry.id   AF-X0TNM1-F1
#
_cell.length_a   1.000
_cell.length_b   1.000
_cell.length_c   1.000
_cell.angle_alpha   90.00
_cell.angle_beta   90.00
_cell.angle_gamma   90.00
#
_symmetry.space_group_name_H-M   'P 1'
#
loop_
_entity.id
_entity.type
_entity.pdbx_description
1 polymer ?
#
loop_
_entity_poly.entity_id
_entity_poly.type
_entity_poly.pdbx_seq_one_letter_code
_entity_poly.pdbx_strand_id
1 'polypeptide(L)'
;MHSPPNRDIDKNRAGSVKKTWLRKPRADLHIGPQTTTKTYLNPHDALTEIAYYQQVPWACPTLLDADPQAGQLVIATGQPATIADADGLLELLEHLSSAHIHHRDVWVGNVISTPDGPKLIDWECGLYQVAPSYDLHGPETSGVPIPSIHTALGTGYAMWIGSDHPKSIENMWGTN
;
A
#
# COMPACT_ATOMS: atom_id res chain seq x y z
N MET A 1 18.94 -30.72 -55.01
CA MET A 1 19.01 -30.62 -53.54
C MET A 1 18.37 -29.31 -53.14
N HIS A 2 17.13 -29.36 -52.64
CA HIS A 2 16.40 -28.19 -52.13
C HIS A 2 16.14 -28.42 -50.65
N SER A 3 16.74 -27.58 -49.81
CA SER A 3 16.45 -27.58 -48.37
C SER A 3 15.09 -26.93 -48.13
N PRO A 4 14.23 -27.48 -47.26
CA PRO A 4 12.97 -26.85 -46.90
C PRO A 4 13.22 -25.72 -45.88
N PRO A 5 12.39 -24.66 -45.86
CA PRO A 5 12.43 -23.67 -44.80
C PRO A 5 11.78 -24.24 -43.53
N ASN A 6 12.59 -24.32 -42.48
CA ASN A 6 12.17 -24.56 -41.10
C ASN A 6 11.33 -23.36 -40.63
N ARG A 7 10.03 -23.56 -40.38
CA ARG A 7 9.18 -22.60 -39.66
C ARG A 7 8.82 -23.21 -38.32
N ASP A 8 9.73 -23.07 -37.37
CA ASP A 8 9.42 -23.21 -35.96
C ASP A 8 8.40 -22.13 -35.60
N ILE A 9 7.18 -22.59 -35.33
CA ILE A 9 6.13 -21.79 -34.73
C ILE A 9 6.52 -21.64 -33.26
N ASP A 10 7.07 -20.47 -32.95
CA ASP A 10 7.43 -20.04 -31.60
C ASP A 10 6.13 -19.87 -30.77
N LYS A 11 5.62 -20.99 -30.27
CA LYS A 11 4.56 -21.03 -29.25
C LYS A 11 5.24 -20.95 -27.89
N ASN A 12 4.79 -19.98 -27.08
CA ASN A 12 5.10 -19.76 -25.66
C ASN A 12 6.09 -18.62 -25.34
N ARG A 13 5.65 -17.38 -25.53
CA ARG A 13 6.05 -16.28 -24.64
C ARG A 13 4.92 -15.94 -23.68
N ALA A 14 4.68 -16.81 -22.71
CA ALA A 14 4.11 -16.38 -21.45
C ALA A 14 5.27 -15.68 -20.70
N GLY A 15 5.24 -14.35 -20.64
CA GLY A 15 6.21 -13.57 -19.89
C GLY A 15 6.22 -14.02 -18.44
N SER A 16 7.30 -14.66 -18.01
CA SER A 16 7.53 -15.01 -16.61
C SER A 16 7.52 -13.71 -15.79
N VAL A 17 6.42 -13.46 -15.07
CA VAL A 17 6.35 -12.35 -14.12
C VAL A 17 7.36 -12.67 -13.02
N LYS A 18 8.47 -11.92 -12.99
CA LYS A 18 9.54 -12.13 -12.02
C LYS A 18 8.98 -11.93 -10.62
N LYS A 19 9.09 -12.96 -9.78
CA LYS A 19 8.92 -12.83 -8.34
C LYS A 19 9.96 -11.84 -7.82
N THR A 20 9.50 -10.79 -7.16
CA THR A 20 10.36 -9.76 -6.61
C THR A 20 10.47 -9.96 -5.10
N TRP A 21 11.71 -9.96 -4.62
CA TRP A 21 12.02 -9.95 -3.19
C TRP A 21 12.47 -8.55 -2.79
N LEU A 22 11.87 -8.01 -1.74
CA LEU A 22 12.19 -6.68 -1.23
C LEU A 22 12.33 -6.75 0.29
N ARG A 23 13.51 -6.39 0.80
CA ARG A 23 13.75 -6.19 2.22
C ARG A 23 13.40 -4.74 2.59
N LYS A 24 12.43 -4.55 3.48
CA LYS A 24 12.18 -3.29 4.19
C LYS A 24 12.77 -3.34 5.61
N PRO A 25 12.91 -2.21 6.32
CA PRO A 25 13.44 -2.20 7.68
C PRO A 25 12.68 -3.11 8.67
N ARG A 26 11.37 -3.28 8.49
CA ARG A 26 10.50 -4.06 9.39
C ARG A 26 9.99 -5.38 8.81
N ALA A 27 10.16 -5.64 7.52
CA ALA A 27 9.55 -6.80 6.88
C ALA A 27 10.30 -7.26 5.64
N ASP A 28 10.17 -8.54 5.34
CA ASP A 28 10.44 -9.12 4.03
C ASP A 28 9.17 -9.15 3.20
N LEU A 29 9.25 -8.67 1.97
CA LEU A 29 8.17 -8.75 1.00
C LEU A 29 8.56 -9.70 -0.12
N HIS A 30 7.67 -10.65 -0.39
CA HIS A 30 7.72 -11.49 -1.57
C HIS A 30 6.51 -11.16 -2.45
N ILE A 31 6.78 -10.43 -3.53
CA ILE A 31 5.77 -9.90 -4.44
C ILE A 31 5.70 -10.83 -5.66
N GLY A 32 4.62 -11.61 -5.71
CA GLY A 32 4.25 -12.47 -6.84
C GLY A 32 3.20 -11.81 -7.75
N PRO A 33 2.89 -12.44 -8.89
CA PRO A 33 1.91 -11.92 -9.85
C PRO A 33 0.49 -11.81 -9.31
N GLN A 34 0.12 -12.66 -8.34
CA GLN A 34 -1.23 -12.75 -7.78
C GLN A 34 -1.26 -12.47 -6.29
N THR A 35 -0.16 -12.76 -5.60
CA THR A 35 -0.09 -12.66 -4.14
C THR A 35 1.17 -11.91 -3.72
N THR A 36 1.02 -11.07 -2.71
CA THR A 36 2.12 -10.45 -1.99
C THR A 36 2.11 -10.97 -0.57
N THR A 37 3.24 -11.54 -0.15
CA THR A 37 3.45 -11.98 1.23
C THR A 37 4.36 -10.99 1.91
N LYS A 38 3.91 -10.41 3.02
CA LYS A 38 4.71 -9.58 3.93
C LYS A 38 4.97 -10.39 5.20
N THR A 39 6.24 -10.63 5.50
CA THR A 39 6.70 -11.29 6.72
C THR A 39 7.40 -10.27 7.59
N TYR A 40 6.80 -9.95 8.73
CA TYR A 40 7.34 -8.97 9.67
C TYR A 40 8.48 -9.55 10.47
N LEU A 41 9.46 -8.70 10.78
CA LEU A 41 10.56 -9.03 11.68
C LEU A 41 10.15 -9.06 13.13
N ASN A 42 9.11 -8.29 13.47
CA ASN A 42 8.46 -8.31 14.75
C ASN A 42 6.97 -8.66 14.53
N PRO A 43 6.49 -9.81 15.00
CA PRO A 43 5.08 -10.19 14.87
C PRO A 43 4.09 -9.16 15.43
N HIS A 44 4.51 -8.33 16.40
CA HIS A 44 3.66 -7.26 16.92
C HIS A 44 3.33 -6.18 15.88
N ASP A 45 4.22 -5.91 14.93
CA ASP A 45 3.94 -4.97 13.83
C ASP A 45 2.85 -5.51 12.89
N ALA A 46 2.79 -6.84 12.73
CA ALA A 46 1.79 -7.50 11.90
C ALA A 46 0.37 -7.38 12.48
N LEU A 47 0.23 -7.38 13.81
CA LEU A 47 -1.07 -7.35 14.49
C LEU A 47 -1.90 -6.13 14.09
N THR A 48 -1.28 -4.95 14.10
CA THR A 48 -1.97 -3.70 13.75
C THR A 48 -2.43 -3.72 12.30
N GLU A 49 -1.55 -4.09 11.36
CA GLU A 49 -1.91 -4.10 9.94
C GLU A 49 -3.00 -5.15 9.66
N ILE A 50 -2.87 -6.38 10.19
CA ILE A 50 -3.90 -7.43 10.03
C ILE A 50 -5.25 -6.97 10.58
N ALA A 51 -5.28 -6.28 11.73
CA ALA A 51 -6.51 -5.77 12.30
C ALA A 51 -7.24 -4.79 11.37
N TYR A 52 -6.51 -3.93 10.65
CA TYR A 52 -7.13 -3.02 9.67
C TYR A 52 -7.66 -3.75 8.43
N TYR A 53 -6.96 -4.78 7.92
CA TYR A 53 -7.51 -5.62 6.84
C TYR A 53 -8.82 -6.30 7.24
N GLN A 54 -9.01 -6.60 8.53
CA GLN A 54 -10.26 -7.17 9.06
C GLN A 54 -11.33 -6.11 9.32
N GLN A 55 -10.94 -4.92 9.80
CA GLN A 55 -11.88 -3.85 10.18
C GLN A 55 -12.40 -3.04 8.98
N VAL A 56 -11.53 -2.75 8.00
CA VAL A 56 -11.83 -1.95 6.82
C VAL A 56 -11.46 -2.67 5.53
N PRO A 57 -12.00 -3.89 5.27
CA PRO A 57 -11.67 -4.65 4.07
C PRO A 57 -12.00 -3.92 2.76
N TRP A 58 -12.87 -2.91 2.80
CA TRP A 58 -13.21 -2.04 1.67
C TRP A 58 -12.12 -1.02 1.31
N ALA A 59 -11.20 -0.71 2.25
CA ALA A 59 -10.08 0.20 2.06
C ALA A 59 -8.78 -0.52 1.70
N CYS A 60 -8.75 -1.85 1.87
CA CYS A 60 -7.56 -2.68 1.68
C CYS A 60 -7.70 -3.56 0.43
N PRO A 61 -6.58 -4.07 -0.11
CA PRO A 61 -6.61 -5.20 -1.04
C PRO A 61 -7.19 -6.43 -0.35
N THR A 62 -7.64 -7.41 -1.14
CA THR A 62 -8.19 -8.65 -0.59
C THR A 62 -7.15 -9.35 0.29
N LEU A 63 -7.50 -9.55 1.57
CA LEU A 63 -6.76 -10.41 2.47
C LEU A 63 -6.98 -11.87 2.06
N LEU A 64 -5.89 -12.60 1.79
CA LEU A 64 -5.93 -14.00 1.37
C LEU A 64 -5.62 -14.95 2.52
N ASP A 65 -4.64 -14.57 3.35
CA ASP A 65 -4.23 -15.31 4.53
C ASP A 65 -3.53 -14.39 5.52
N ALA A 66 -3.51 -14.76 6.79
CA ALA A 66 -2.77 -14.08 7.84
C ALA A 66 -2.43 -15.03 8.97
N ASP A 67 -1.17 -15.02 9.40
CA ASP A 67 -0.71 -15.65 10.63
C ASP A 67 -0.06 -14.58 11.52
N PRO A 68 -0.83 -14.00 12.47
CA PRO A 68 -0.30 -12.98 13.37
C PRO A 68 0.80 -13.51 14.30
N GLN A 69 0.83 -14.82 14.60
CA GLN A 69 1.87 -15.40 15.46
C GLN A 69 3.19 -15.53 14.71
N ALA A 70 3.14 -15.92 13.43
CA ALA A 70 4.30 -15.95 12.56
C ALA A 70 4.66 -14.56 11.98
N GLY A 71 3.83 -13.53 12.24
CA GLY A 71 4.01 -12.21 11.65
C GLY A 71 3.87 -12.23 10.12
N GLN A 72 2.90 -12.97 9.59
CA GLN A 72 2.68 -13.12 8.16
C GLN A 72 1.34 -12.51 7.75
N LEU A 73 1.38 -11.74 6.65
CA LEU A 73 0.22 -11.19 5.96
C LEU A 73 0.31 -11.56 4.48
N VAL A 74 -0.76 -12.11 3.91
CA VAL A 74 -0.83 -12.46 2.49
C VAL A 74 -2.03 -11.77 1.86
N ILE A 75 -1.77 -10.95 0.84
CA ILE A 75 -2.78 -10.14 0.17
C ILE A 75 -2.75 -10.37 -1.33
N ALA A 76 -3.85 -10.04 -2.01
CA ALA A 76 -3.87 -9.95 -3.46
C ALA A 76 -2.89 -8.86 -3.94
N THR A 77 -2.04 -9.19 -4.92
CA THR A 77 -1.15 -8.21 -5.55
C THR A 77 -1.98 -7.28 -6.45
N GLY A 78 -1.96 -5.98 -6.17
CA GLY A 78 -2.50 -4.96 -7.07
C GLY A 78 -1.43 -4.28 -7.92
N GLN A 79 -1.86 -3.43 -8.84
CA GLN A 79 -0.96 -2.58 -9.61
C GLN A 79 -0.66 -1.30 -8.82
N PRO A 80 0.54 -0.72 -8.91
CA PRO A 80 0.79 0.61 -8.38
C PRO A 80 -0.23 1.61 -8.93
N ALA A 81 -0.82 2.44 -8.06
CA ALA A 81 -1.76 3.46 -8.49
C ALA A 81 -1.07 4.59 -9.28
N THR A 82 -1.86 5.28 -10.08
CA THR A 82 -1.45 6.39 -10.94
C THR A 82 -2.34 7.61 -10.70
N ILE A 83 -2.06 8.73 -11.38
CA ILE A 83 -2.92 9.92 -11.34
C ILE A 83 -4.38 9.63 -11.74
N ALA A 84 -4.63 8.60 -12.57
CA ALA A 84 -5.99 8.21 -12.94
C ALA A 84 -6.81 7.68 -11.74
N ASP A 85 -6.15 7.30 -10.64
CA ASP A 85 -6.77 6.83 -9.40
C ASP A 85 -6.99 7.97 -8.39
N ALA A 86 -6.63 9.22 -8.69
CA ALA A 86 -6.64 10.33 -7.74
C ALA A 86 -8.03 10.60 -7.14
N ASP A 87 -9.06 10.69 -7.98
CA ASP A 87 -10.43 10.95 -7.52
C ASP A 87 -10.93 9.82 -6.61
N GLY A 88 -10.71 8.56 -7.01
CA GLY A 88 -11.09 7.40 -6.20
C GLY A 88 -10.31 7.30 -4.88
N LEU A 89 -9.07 7.80 -4.85
CA LEU A 89 -8.28 7.86 -3.61
C LEU A 89 -8.86 8.92 -2.69
N LEU A 90 -9.23 10.09 -3.21
CA LEU A 90 -9.86 11.14 -2.42
C LEU A 90 -11.17 10.64 -1.79
N GLU A 91 -12.03 10.01 -2.58
CA GLU A 91 -13.27 9.39 -2.08
C GLU A 91 -12.99 8.33 -0.98
N LEU A 92 -11.96 7.50 -1.17
CA LEU A 92 -11.55 6.52 -0.16
C LEU A 92 -11.13 7.19 1.15
N LEU A 93 -10.32 8.26 1.08
CA LEU A 93 -9.84 9.01 2.25
C LEU A 93 -10.97 9.76 2.96
N GLU A 94 -11.95 10.28 2.23
CA GLU A 94 -13.17 10.88 2.80
C GLU A 94 -14.02 9.83 3.53
N HIS A 95 -14.14 8.62 2.96
CA HIS A 95 -14.85 7.53 3.63
C HIS A 95 -14.14 7.11 4.92
N LEU A 96 -12.81 6.97 4.91
CA LEU A 96 -12.02 6.73 6.13
C LEU A 96 -12.16 7.85 7.16
N SER A 97 -12.16 9.11 6.70
CA SER A 97 -12.40 10.29 7.55
C SER A 97 -13.75 10.20 8.26
N SER A 98 -14.81 9.81 7.56
CA SER A 98 -16.15 9.64 8.15
C SER A 98 -16.20 8.54 9.22
N ALA A 99 -15.29 7.57 9.15
CA ALA A 99 -15.14 6.49 10.11
C ALA A 99 -14.12 6.80 11.23
N HIS A 100 -13.50 7.99 11.23
CA HIS A 100 -12.44 8.38 12.17
C HIS A 100 -11.22 7.44 12.17
N ILE A 101 -10.90 6.92 10.98
CA ILE A 101 -9.75 6.04 10.75
C ILE A 101 -8.70 6.82 9.96
N HIS A 102 -7.45 6.73 10.40
CA HIS A 102 -6.31 7.41 9.81
C HIS A 102 -5.26 6.38 9.41
N HIS A 103 -4.84 6.36 8.14
CA HIS A 103 -3.75 5.52 7.66
C HIS A 103 -2.39 6.04 8.16
N ARG A 104 -2.21 7.37 8.13
CA ARG A 104 -1.02 8.13 8.57
C ARG A 104 0.28 7.85 7.82
N ASP A 105 0.16 7.20 6.66
CA ASP A 105 1.28 6.95 5.74
C ASP A 105 0.81 6.95 4.28
N VAL A 106 0.08 8.01 3.90
CA VAL A 106 -0.49 8.12 2.55
C VAL A 106 0.53 8.72 1.60
N TRP A 107 1.02 7.88 0.68
CA TRP A 107 1.97 8.26 -0.36
C TRP A 107 1.89 7.26 -1.52
N VAL A 108 2.43 7.62 -2.69
CA VAL A 108 2.22 6.85 -3.93
C VAL A 108 2.60 5.37 -3.84
N GLY A 109 3.56 5.01 -3.00
CA GLY A 109 4.00 3.62 -2.84
C GLY A 109 3.07 2.76 -1.98
N ASN A 110 2.15 3.38 -1.24
CA ASN A 110 1.15 2.69 -0.39
C ASN A 110 -0.25 2.71 -1.01
N VAL A 111 -0.39 3.13 -2.27
CA VAL A 111 -1.65 3.11 -3.01
C VAL A 111 -1.55 2.11 -4.16
N ILE A 112 -2.51 1.20 -4.24
CA ILE A 112 -2.61 0.25 -5.35
C ILE A 112 -3.96 0.40 -6.05
N SER A 113 -3.95 0.30 -7.38
CA SER A 113 -5.14 0.29 -8.21
C SER A 113 -5.73 -1.13 -8.24
N THR A 114 -7.04 -1.21 -8.02
CA THR A 114 -7.82 -2.45 -8.09
C THR A 114 -9.06 -2.23 -8.97
N PRO A 115 -9.74 -3.29 -9.45
CA PRO A 115 -10.96 -3.14 -10.22
C PRO A 115 -12.06 -2.34 -9.51
N ASP A 116 -12.07 -2.33 -8.17
CA ASP A 116 -13.04 -1.62 -7.33
C ASP A 116 -12.53 -0.25 -6.85
N GLY A 117 -11.53 0.31 -7.54
CA GLY A 117 -10.88 1.57 -7.19
C GLY A 117 -9.59 1.40 -6.40
N PRO A 118 -8.92 2.50 -6.03
CA PRO A 118 -7.68 2.43 -5.28
C PRO A 118 -7.89 1.85 -3.88
N LYS A 119 -6.84 1.19 -3.36
CA LYS A 119 -6.76 0.63 -2.01
C LYS A 119 -5.44 1.04 -1.37
N LEU A 120 -5.43 1.06 -0.04
CA LEU A 120 -4.25 1.37 0.76
C LEU A 120 -3.61 0.09 1.32
N ILE A 121 -2.27 0.07 1.37
CA ILE A 121 -1.45 -0.99 1.96
C ILE A 121 -0.49 -0.41 3.01
N ASP A 122 0.19 -1.26 3.78
CA ASP A 122 1.10 -0.84 4.85
C ASP A 122 0.37 -0.10 6.00
N TRP A 123 -0.73 -0.70 6.50
CA TRP A 123 -1.56 -0.20 7.60
C TRP A 123 -0.93 -0.30 9.00
N GLU A 124 0.35 -0.65 9.11
CA GLU A 124 1.11 -0.69 10.37
C GLU A 124 1.12 0.65 11.13
N CYS A 125 0.82 1.76 10.45
CA CYS A 125 0.66 3.09 11.03
C CYS A 125 -0.79 3.47 11.35
N GLY A 126 -1.77 2.63 11.04
CA GLY A 126 -3.19 2.98 11.17
C GLY A 126 -3.60 3.35 12.60
N LEU A 127 -4.50 4.32 12.76
CA LEU A 127 -5.06 4.72 14.05
C LEU A 127 -6.56 5.06 13.93
N TYR A 128 -7.37 4.55 14.85
CA TYR A 128 -8.70 5.07 15.11
C TYR A 128 -8.62 6.21 16.13
N GLN A 129 -9.11 7.39 15.77
CA GLN A 129 -9.20 8.54 16.66
C GLN A 129 -10.29 9.49 16.18
N VAL A 130 -11.21 9.89 17.06
CA VAL A 130 -12.25 10.88 16.71
C VAL A 130 -11.60 12.26 16.57
N ALA A 131 -11.23 12.60 15.34
CA ALA A 131 -10.56 13.83 14.96
C ALA A 131 -10.80 14.13 13.46
N PRO A 132 -10.50 15.35 12.97
CA PRO A 132 -10.38 15.60 11.53
C PRO A 132 -9.36 14.65 10.89
N SER A 133 -9.50 14.36 9.60
CA SER A 133 -8.63 13.40 8.92
C SER A 133 -7.18 13.86 8.85
N TYR A 134 -6.28 13.06 9.44
CA TYR A 134 -4.84 13.19 9.23
C TYR A 134 -4.48 13.06 7.74
N ASP A 135 -5.09 12.11 7.04
CA ASP A 135 -4.68 11.77 5.66
C ASP A 135 -5.09 12.84 4.64
N LEU A 136 -6.10 13.64 4.96
CA LEU A 136 -6.56 14.78 4.16
C LEU A 136 -5.92 16.10 4.59
N HIS A 137 -5.65 16.30 5.88
CA HIS A 137 -5.32 17.63 6.43
C HIS A 137 -3.99 17.72 7.18
N GLY A 138 -3.28 16.59 7.31
CA GLY A 138 -2.02 16.50 8.03
C GLY A 138 -2.14 16.50 9.57
N PRO A 139 -1.02 16.27 10.27
CA PRO A 139 -0.98 16.17 11.74
C PRO A 139 -1.39 17.46 12.46
N GLU A 140 -1.01 18.61 11.92
CA GLU A 140 -1.21 19.92 12.56
C GLU A 140 -2.70 20.28 12.66
N THR A 141 -3.44 20.04 11.57
CA THR A 141 -4.88 20.31 11.51
C THR A 141 -5.69 19.23 12.21
N SER A 142 -5.29 17.96 12.09
CA SER A 142 -6.02 16.83 12.69
C SER A 142 -5.78 16.69 14.19
N GLY A 143 -4.64 17.11 14.71
CA GLY A 143 -4.19 16.78 16.07
C GLY A 143 -3.87 15.29 16.26
N VAL A 144 -3.86 14.51 15.18
CA VAL A 144 -3.50 13.09 15.19
C VAL A 144 -1.97 12.98 15.12
N PRO A 145 -1.33 12.22 16.03
CA PRO A 145 0.12 12.19 16.11
C PRO A 145 0.76 11.52 14.90
N ILE A 146 1.92 12.06 14.49
CA ILE A 146 2.81 11.43 13.50
C ILE A 146 3.23 10.05 14.03
N PRO A 147 3.20 8.98 13.22
CA PRO A 147 3.66 7.66 13.63
C PRO A 147 5.10 7.69 14.16
N SER A 148 5.36 6.97 15.25
CA SER A 148 6.68 6.92 15.89
C SER A 148 7.77 6.41 14.94
N ILE A 149 7.42 5.53 13.99
CA ILE A 149 8.35 5.04 12.97
C ILE A 149 8.90 6.18 12.09
N HIS A 150 8.10 7.21 11.78
CA HIS A 150 8.62 8.31 10.98
C HIS A 150 9.48 9.26 11.82
N THR A 151 9.17 9.40 13.11
CA THR A 151 10.00 10.18 14.05
C THR A 151 11.37 9.56 14.30
N ALA A 152 11.46 8.23 14.29
CA ALA A 152 12.69 7.49 14.54
C ALA A 152 13.72 7.60 13.40
N LEU A 153 13.30 7.99 12.19
CA LEU A 153 14.16 8.09 11.00
C LEU A 153 14.98 9.40 10.95
N GLY A 154 14.94 10.21 12.01
CA GLY A 154 15.76 11.42 12.17
C GLY A 154 15.29 12.62 11.35
N THR A 155 14.54 12.40 10.27
CA THR A 155 13.90 13.46 9.49
C THR A 155 12.50 13.82 10.01
N GLY A 156 11.87 12.96 10.82
CA GLY A 156 10.57 13.25 11.43
C GLY A 156 9.45 13.50 10.43
N TYR A 157 9.45 12.81 9.29
CA TYR A 157 8.54 13.15 8.19
C TYR A 157 7.09 12.71 8.46
N ALA A 158 6.13 13.44 7.92
CA ALA A 158 4.72 13.11 7.97
C ALA A 158 4.19 12.90 6.54
N MET A 159 3.38 11.85 6.34
CA MET A 159 2.84 11.50 5.02
C MET A 159 1.32 11.54 5.03
N TRP A 160 0.77 12.53 4.35
CA TRP A 160 -0.64 12.66 3.98
C TRP A 160 -0.71 13.14 2.52
N ILE A 161 -1.91 13.24 1.94
CA ILE A 161 -2.07 13.49 0.49
C ILE A 161 -1.27 14.72 0.00
N GLY A 162 -1.29 15.81 0.78
CA GLY A 162 -0.63 17.07 0.49
C GLY A 162 0.56 17.39 1.38
N SER A 163 1.32 16.38 1.83
CA SER A 163 2.58 16.66 2.52
C SER A 163 3.63 17.26 1.57
N ASP A 164 4.55 18.04 2.14
CA ASP A 164 5.68 18.65 1.41
C ASP A 164 6.75 17.62 1.00
N HIS A 165 6.58 16.36 1.40
CA HIS A 165 7.51 15.29 1.09
C HIS A 165 7.52 15.01 -0.43
N PRO A 166 8.70 14.79 -1.06
CA PRO A 166 8.79 14.58 -2.52
C PRO A 166 8.02 13.37 -3.05
N LYS A 167 7.62 12.44 -2.16
CA LYS A 167 6.83 11.25 -2.50
C LYS A 167 5.35 11.36 -2.15
N SER A 168 4.89 12.51 -1.67
CA SER A 168 3.46 12.73 -1.41
C SER A 168 2.67 12.58 -2.71
N ILE A 169 1.37 12.33 -2.57
CA ILE A 169 0.48 12.13 -3.70
C ILE A 169 0.48 13.39 -4.59
N GLU A 170 0.25 14.56 -4.00
CA GLU A 170 0.20 15.82 -4.75
C GLU A 170 1.48 16.13 -5.51
N ASN A 171 2.65 15.91 -4.90
CA ASN A 171 3.94 16.16 -5.54
C ASN A 171 4.24 15.18 -6.69
N MET A 172 3.89 13.90 -6.53
CA MET A 172 4.20 12.87 -7.52
C MET A 172 3.19 12.82 -8.67
N TRP A 173 1.92 13.15 -8.40
CA TRP A 173 0.86 13.16 -9.41
C TRP A 173 0.57 14.54 -9.97
N GLY A 174 1.10 15.61 -9.37
CA GLY A 174 0.93 16.98 -9.88
C GLY A 174 -0.51 17.48 -9.74
N THR A 175 -1.18 17.13 -8.64
CA THR A 175 -2.59 17.50 -8.38
C THR A 175 -2.76 18.84 -7.67
N ASN A 176 -1.68 19.64 -7.60
CA ASN A 176 -1.64 20.99 -7.01
C ASN A 176 -1.90 22.11 -8.01
#